data_AF-A0A2A4QIV4-F1
#
_entry.id   AF-A0A2A4QIV4-F1
#
_cell.length_a   1.000
_cell.length_b   1.000
_cell.length_c   1.000
_cell.angle_alpha   90.00
_cell.angle_beta   90.00
_cell.angle_gamma   90.00
#
_symmetry.space_group_name_H-M   'P 1'
#
loop_
_entity.id
_entity.type
_entity.pdbx_description
1 polymer ?
#
loop_
_entity_poly.entity_id
_entity_poly.type
_entity_poly.pdbx_seq_one_letter_code
_entity_poly.pdbx_strand_id
1 'polypeptide(L)'
;MPRLSLELQLEKSGIRCYEFLEKFDRQQGSVTLPRPIEDLNNAAMQNLLFGIVDKNKQKELVAVGGLFPVDTHGKIWELGQCCVHPKYRGRRLQSALVISRTIISQVFLYNPIFVTAIKSTNYASLNNCQAAGFKPLDNMIPELLEPCKDCNCRVNLFSCCCDFYQLKLSPQDISTIANQMLKGNNNCYFPGKLDQNVDIQLSCELSNALNKWENKNEYQKIA
;
A
#
# COMPACT_ATOMS: atom_id res chain seq x y z
N MET A 1 1.95 -25.69 -9.43
CA MET A 1 1.97 -24.36 -10.08
C MET A 1 3.43 -23.94 -10.21
N PRO A 2 3.84 -23.26 -11.29
CA PRO A 2 5.21 -22.76 -11.41
C PRO A 2 5.50 -21.75 -10.29
N ARG A 3 6.73 -21.76 -9.78
CA ARG A 3 7.18 -20.80 -8.75
C ARG A 3 7.26 -19.40 -9.37
N LEU A 4 6.61 -18.43 -8.74
CA LEU A 4 6.68 -17.03 -9.12
C LEU A 4 7.82 -16.35 -8.34
N SER A 5 8.69 -15.65 -9.09
CA SER A 5 9.72 -14.80 -8.53
C SER A 5 9.26 -13.36 -8.69
N LEU A 6 8.85 -12.74 -7.59
CA LEU A 6 8.29 -11.40 -7.56
C LEU A 6 9.26 -10.43 -6.87
N GLU A 7 9.27 -9.19 -7.32
CA GLU A 7 10.02 -8.11 -6.67
C GLU A 7 9.08 -7.00 -6.28
N LEU A 8 9.13 -6.57 -5.02
CA LEU A 8 8.56 -5.31 -4.61
C LEU A 8 9.57 -4.20 -4.85
N GLN A 9 9.14 -3.14 -5.53
CA GLN A 9 9.96 -1.97 -5.81
C GLN A 9 9.15 -0.68 -5.68
N LEU A 10 9.86 0.43 -5.45
CA LEU A 10 9.31 1.76 -5.69
C LEU A 10 9.27 1.98 -7.19
N GLU A 11 8.12 2.36 -7.72
CA GLU A 11 7.96 2.64 -9.14
C GLU A 11 8.21 4.12 -9.41
N LYS A 12 9.35 4.38 -10.07
CA LYS A 12 9.83 5.71 -10.42
C LYS A 12 9.13 6.28 -11.67
N SER A 13 8.45 5.43 -12.44
CA SER A 13 7.69 5.83 -13.62
C SER A 13 6.22 5.87 -13.28
N GLY A 14 5.70 7.07 -12.99
CA GLY A 14 4.26 7.30 -12.81
C GLY A 14 3.45 6.85 -14.01
N ILE A 15 4.04 6.97 -15.21
CA ILE A 15 3.47 6.51 -16.47
C ILE A 15 3.22 4.99 -16.44
N ARG A 16 4.20 4.15 -16.03
CA ARG A 16 3.99 2.69 -15.95
C ARG A 16 2.89 2.30 -14.96
N CYS A 17 2.81 2.98 -13.82
CA CYS A 17 1.74 2.73 -12.84
C CYS A 17 0.38 3.19 -13.36
N TYR A 18 0.32 4.36 -14.00
CA TYR A 18 -0.90 4.88 -14.61
C TYR A 18 -1.39 3.98 -15.73
N GLU A 19 -0.52 3.57 -16.66
CA GLU A 19 -0.86 2.62 -17.74
C GLU A 19 -1.38 1.29 -17.19
N PHE A 20 -0.76 0.80 -16.10
CA PHE A 20 -1.24 -0.40 -15.42
C PHE A 20 -2.64 -0.20 -14.82
N LEU A 21 -2.86 0.90 -14.09
CA LEU A 21 -4.14 1.25 -13.47
C LEU A 21 -5.25 1.45 -14.51
N GLU A 22 -4.97 2.21 -15.57
CA GLU A 22 -5.90 2.49 -16.65
C GLU A 22 -6.29 1.21 -17.40
N LYS A 23 -5.30 0.38 -17.77
CA LYS A 23 -5.54 -0.91 -18.40
C LYS A 23 -6.35 -1.83 -17.49
N PHE A 24 -6.05 -1.82 -16.19
CA PHE A 24 -6.77 -2.61 -15.21
C PHE A 24 -8.23 -2.19 -15.10
N ASP A 25 -8.51 -0.89 -14.97
CA ASP A 25 -9.89 -0.38 -14.87
C ASP A 25 -10.69 -0.57 -16.16
N ARG A 26 -10.08 -0.40 -17.34
CA ARG A 26 -10.73 -0.73 -18.63
C ARG A 26 -11.12 -2.21 -18.74
N GLN A 27 -10.29 -3.11 -18.21
CA GLN A 27 -10.49 -4.56 -18.32
C GLN A 27 -11.37 -5.16 -17.22
N GLN A 28 -11.55 -4.47 -16.09
CA GLN A 28 -12.21 -5.02 -14.91
C GLN A 28 -13.42 -4.20 -14.45
N GLY A 29 -13.67 -3.03 -15.06
CA GLY A 29 -14.72 -2.09 -14.67
C GLY A 29 -14.35 -1.38 -13.37
N SER A 30 -13.89 -0.11 -13.45
CA SER A 30 -13.45 0.78 -12.35
C SER A 30 -13.47 0.16 -10.95
N VAL A 31 -12.44 -0.63 -10.69
CA VAL A 31 -12.28 -1.37 -9.42
C VAL A 31 -11.51 -0.52 -8.41
N THR A 32 -10.68 0.40 -8.89
CA THR A 32 -10.06 1.44 -8.08
C THR A 32 -11.01 2.63 -7.87
N LEU A 33 -10.77 3.41 -6.82
CA LEU A 33 -11.44 4.69 -6.67
C LEU A 33 -10.81 5.70 -7.64
N PRO A 34 -11.60 6.57 -8.28
CA PRO A 34 -11.05 7.60 -9.16
C PRO A 34 -10.09 8.49 -8.38
N ARG A 35 -8.98 8.87 -9.02
CA ARG A 35 -7.98 9.78 -8.46
C ARG A 35 -7.48 10.73 -9.55
N PRO A 36 -7.30 12.03 -9.26
CA PRO A 36 -6.72 12.97 -10.21
C PRO A 36 -5.36 12.50 -10.72
N ILE A 37 -5.06 12.76 -11.99
CA ILE A 37 -3.79 12.34 -12.60
C ILE A 37 -2.60 13.10 -12.00
N GLU A 38 -2.84 14.33 -11.53
CA GLU A 38 -1.86 15.15 -10.84
C GLU A 38 -1.37 14.47 -9.55
N ASP A 39 -2.28 13.86 -8.77
CA ASP A 39 -1.92 13.11 -7.57
C ASP A 39 -1.03 11.91 -7.89
N LEU A 40 -1.35 11.18 -8.97
CA LEU A 40 -0.56 10.03 -9.41
C LEU A 40 0.84 10.46 -9.87
N ASN A 41 0.93 11.55 -10.64
CA ASN A 41 2.21 12.11 -11.07
C ASN A 41 3.03 12.59 -9.88
N ASN A 42 2.42 13.30 -8.93
CA ASN A 42 3.08 13.76 -7.71
C ASN A 42 3.59 12.59 -6.88
N ALA A 43 2.77 11.55 -6.69
CA ALA A 43 3.18 10.33 -5.99
C ALA A 43 4.37 9.64 -6.68
N ALA A 44 4.36 9.56 -8.01
CA ALA A 44 5.46 8.96 -8.76
C ALA A 44 6.77 9.74 -8.63
N MET A 45 6.72 11.07 -8.77
CA MET A 45 7.90 11.93 -8.60
C MET A 45 8.50 11.84 -7.20
N GLN A 46 7.67 11.53 -6.20
CA GLN A 46 8.07 11.39 -4.80
C GLN A 46 8.39 9.93 -4.41
N ASN A 47 8.38 8.98 -5.36
CA ASN A 47 8.57 7.54 -5.10
C ASN A 47 7.56 6.96 -4.10
N LEU A 48 6.30 7.38 -4.19
CA LEU A 48 5.18 6.94 -3.34
C LEU A 48 4.27 5.91 -4.01
N LEU A 49 4.65 5.42 -5.19
CA LEU A 49 4.00 4.30 -5.87
C LEU A 49 4.83 3.03 -5.71
N PHE A 50 4.15 1.96 -5.31
CA PHE A 50 4.76 0.68 -4.99
C PHE A 50 4.27 -0.35 -6.00
N GLY A 51 5.21 -0.94 -6.74
CA GLY A 51 4.93 -1.97 -7.73
C GLY A 51 5.45 -3.32 -7.27
N ILE A 52 4.68 -4.37 -7.53
CA ILE A 52 5.19 -5.74 -7.55
C ILE A 52 5.37 -6.14 -9.00
N VAL A 53 6.56 -6.61 -9.38
CA VAL A 53 6.86 -7.09 -10.72
C VAL A 53 7.14 -8.59 -10.74
N ASP A 54 6.78 -9.26 -11.85
CA ASP A 54 7.17 -10.63 -12.13
C ASP A 54 8.54 -10.67 -12.82
N LYS A 55 9.57 -11.14 -12.10
CA LYS A 55 10.95 -11.23 -12.61
C LYS A 55 11.06 -12.18 -13.80
N ASN A 56 10.17 -13.17 -13.90
CA ASN A 56 10.20 -14.17 -14.97
C ASN A 56 9.55 -13.68 -16.26
N LYS A 57 8.82 -12.56 -16.22
CA LYS A 57 8.08 -12.01 -17.38
C LYS A 57 8.48 -10.57 -17.68
N GLN A 58 9.74 -10.34 -18.03
CA GLN A 58 10.24 -9.02 -18.43
C GLN A 58 9.93 -7.90 -17.40
N LYS A 59 9.86 -8.22 -16.10
CA LYS A 59 9.47 -7.29 -15.04
C LYS A 59 8.10 -6.63 -15.27
N GLU A 60 7.15 -7.41 -15.78
CA GLU A 60 5.73 -7.02 -15.88
C GLU A 60 5.21 -6.65 -14.49
N LEU A 61 4.57 -5.48 -14.39
CA LEU A 61 3.84 -5.09 -13.18
C LEU A 61 2.64 -6.03 -12.98
N VAL A 62 2.54 -6.62 -11.79
CA VAL A 62 1.46 -7.54 -11.43
C VAL A 62 0.57 -6.99 -10.31
N ALA A 63 1.06 -6.00 -9.57
CA ALA A 63 0.27 -5.27 -8.59
C ALA A 63 0.86 -3.87 -8.40
N VAL A 64 0.00 -2.89 -8.10
CA VAL A 64 0.38 -1.51 -7.81
C VAL A 64 -0.40 -1.04 -6.58
N GLY A 65 0.23 -0.22 -5.75
CA GLY A 65 -0.40 0.50 -4.65
C GLY A 65 0.23 1.87 -4.46
N GLY A 66 -0.58 2.90 -4.21
CA GLY A 66 -0.09 4.25 -3.94
C GLY A 66 -0.13 4.64 -2.47
N LEU A 67 0.62 5.68 -2.14
CA LEU A 67 0.54 6.44 -0.90
C LEU A 67 0.35 7.92 -1.24
N PHE A 68 -0.65 8.57 -0.63
CA PHE A 68 -1.02 9.94 -0.96
C PHE A 68 -1.14 10.77 0.31
N PRO A 69 -0.58 11.99 0.37
CA PRO A 69 -0.79 12.87 1.51
C PRO A 69 -2.25 13.32 1.54
N VAL A 70 -2.86 13.30 2.72
CA VAL A 70 -4.25 13.74 2.94
C VAL A 70 -4.28 15.14 3.51
N ASP A 71 -3.39 15.42 4.47
CA ASP A 71 -3.28 16.72 5.11
C ASP A 71 -2.06 17.51 4.63
N THR A 72 -2.12 18.83 4.77
CA THR A 72 -1.01 19.73 4.43
C THR A 72 0.16 19.62 5.40
N HIS A 73 -0.06 19.03 6.57
CA HIS A 73 0.96 18.81 7.60
C HIS A 73 1.75 17.51 7.41
N GLY A 74 1.37 16.66 6.45
CA GLY A 74 2.06 15.41 6.14
C GLY A 74 2.00 14.38 7.27
N LYS A 75 0.98 14.44 8.13
CA LYS A 75 0.75 13.47 9.21
C LYS A 75 -0.21 12.38 8.80
N ILE A 76 -1.12 12.65 7.88
CA ILE A 76 -2.15 11.70 7.47
C ILE A 76 -1.91 11.30 6.02
N TRP A 77 -1.83 9.99 5.78
CA TRP A 77 -1.50 9.43 4.48
C TRP A 77 -2.49 8.35 4.08
N GLU A 78 -3.04 8.47 2.88
CA GLU A 78 -3.97 7.50 2.31
C GLU A 78 -3.21 6.40 1.56
N LEU A 79 -3.48 5.15 1.91
CA LEU A 79 -3.17 3.99 1.08
C LEU A 79 -4.27 3.83 0.04
N GLY A 80 -4.04 4.43 -1.13
CA GLY A 80 -4.95 4.40 -2.26
C GLY A 80 -4.45 3.50 -3.40
N GLN A 81 -5.23 3.46 -4.49
CA GLN A 81 -4.82 2.91 -5.79
C GLN A 81 -4.23 1.51 -5.73
N CYS A 82 -4.78 0.65 -4.87
CA CYS A 82 -4.30 -0.71 -4.68
C CYS A 82 -5.01 -1.67 -5.64
N CYS A 83 -4.26 -2.28 -6.55
CA CYS A 83 -4.79 -3.23 -7.52
C CYS A 83 -3.83 -4.41 -7.71
N VAL A 84 -4.41 -5.59 -7.98
CA VAL A 84 -3.67 -6.82 -8.26
C VAL A 84 -4.23 -7.42 -9.53
N HIS A 85 -3.36 -7.65 -10.50
CA HIS A 85 -3.70 -8.24 -11.79
C HIS A 85 -4.46 -9.57 -11.57
N PRO A 86 -5.58 -9.84 -12.27
CA PRO A 86 -6.47 -10.96 -11.94
C PRO A 86 -5.79 -12.32 -11.89
N LYS A 87 -4.86 -12.58 -12.81
CA LYS A 87 -4.06 -13.83 -12.88
C LYS A 87 -3.18 -14.09 -11.65
N TYR A 88 -2.92 -13.07 -10.83
CA TYR A 88 -2.08 -13.14 -9.64
C TYR A 88 -2.88 -12.97 -8.33
N ARG A 89 -4.21 -12.89 -8.39
CA ARG A 89 -5.08 -12.88 -7.20
C ARG A 89 -4.99 -14.21 -6.45
N GLY A 90 -5.36 -14.20 -5.17
CA GLY A 90 -5.20 -15.35 -4.27
C GLY A 90 -3.79 -15.54 -3.73
N ARG A 91 -2.80 -14.78 -4.23
CA ARG A 91 -1.40 -14.84 -3.83
C ARG A 91 -0.99 -13.82 -2.76
N ARG A 92 -1.98 -13.17 -2.12
CA ARG A 92 -1.79 -12.18 -1.04
C ARG A 92 -0.93 -10.96 -1.43
N LEU A 93 -0.85 -10.64 -2.72
CA LEU A 93 -0.07 -9.49 -3.22
C LEU A 93 -0.60 -8.15 -2.72
N GLN A 94 -1.92 -8.03 -2.50
CA GLN A 94 -2.51 -6.84 -1.89
C GLN A 94 -2.04 -6.67 -0.44
N SER A 95 -2.06 -7.75 0.35
CA SER A 95 -1.56 -7.74 1.72
C SER A 95 -0.07 -7.34 1.75
N ALA A 96 0.72 -7.83 0.79
CA ALA A 96 2.13 -7.45 0.64
C ALA A 96 2.26 -5.96 0.38
N LEU A 97 1.51 -5.42 -0.58
CA LEU A 97 1.50 -3.99 -0.85
C LEU A 97 1.07 -3.16 0.35
N VAL A 98 0.03 -3.56 1.10
CA VAL A 98 -0.42 -2.82 2.30
C VAL A 98 0.69 -2.77 3.34
N ILE A 99 1.21 -3.93 3.75
CA ILE A 99 2.24 -4.04 4.79
C ILE A 99 3.50 -3.27 4.38
N SER A 100 4.01 -3.53 3.19
CA SER A 100 5.26 -2.91 2.75
C SER A 100 5.14 -1.40 2.62
N ARG A 101 4.01 -0.87 2.09
CA ARG A 101 3.74 0.57 2.08
C ARG A 101 3.78 1.14 3.49
N THR A 102 3.04 0.57 4.43
CA THR A 102 3.00 1.11 5.80
C THR A 102 4.37 1.18 6.45
N ILE A 103 5.21 0.15 6.29
CA ILE A 103 6.54 0.10 6.92
C ILE A 103 7.51 1.06 6.24
N ILE A 104 7.59 0.98 4.91
CA ILE A 104 8.53 1.79 4.14
C ILE A 104 8.17 3.27 4.30
N SER A 105 6.88 3.61 4.25
CA SER A 105 6.42 4.97 4.48
C SER A 105 6.74 5.44 5.89
N GLN A 106 6.61 4.60 6.92
CA GLN A 106 7.00 4.96 8.28
C GLN A 106 8.52 5.17 8.45
N VAL A 107 9.35 4.52 7.63
CA VAL A 107 10.79 4.81 7.59
C VAL A 107 11.07 6.23 7.11
N PHE A 108 10.30 6.69 6.11
CA PHE A 108 10.48 8.00 5.50
C PHE A 108 9.68 9.11 6.19
N LEU A 109 8.60 8.77 6.87
CA LEU A 109 7.64 9.68 7.47
C LEU A 109 7.67 9.53 8.98
N TYR A 110 7.77 10.64 9.70
CA TYR A 110 7.84 10.62 11.17
C TYR A 110 6.43 10.48 11.77
N ASN A 111 6.10 9.29 12.28
CA ASN A 111 4.81 8.95 12.91
C ASN A 111 3.55 9.24 12.05
N PRO A 112 3.48 8.75 10.79
CA PRO A 112 2.28 8.88 9.98
C PRO A 112 1.10 8.12 10.58
N ILE A 113 -0.10 8.68 10.36
CA ILE A 113 -1.37 7.98 10.49
C ILE A 113 -1.75 7.53 9.09
N PHE A 114 -1.91 6.23 8.91
CA PHE A 114 -2.33 5.66 7.64
C PHE A 114 -3.84 5.53 7.60
N VAL A 115 -4.45 5.92 6.50
CA VAL A 115 -5.89 5.79 6.26
C VAL A 115 -6.15 5.11 4.92
N THR A 116 -7.31 4.50 4.75
CA THR A 116 -7.72 3.93 3.46
C THR A 116 -9.24 3.92 3.35
N ALA A 117 -9.74 4.07 2.12
CA ALA A 117 -11.14 3.98 1.78
C ALA A 117 -11.40 2.65 1.06
N ILE A 118 -12.38 1.88 1.53
CA ILE A 118 -12.70 0.56 0.98
C ILE A 118 -14.18 0.55 0.61
N LYS A 119 -14.50 0.22 -0.65
CA LYS A 119 -15.90 -0.01 -1.05
C LYS A 119 -16.51 -1.10 -0.17
N SER A 120 -17.72 -0.90 0.34
CA SER A 120 -18.38 -1.85 1.26
C SER A 120 -18.55 -3.26 0.67
N THR A 121 -18.57 -3.38 -0.66
CA THR A 121 -18.65 -4.66 -1.38
C THR A 121 -17.31 -5.37 -1.57
N ASN A 122 -16.18 -4.72 -1.23
CA ASN A 122 -14.83 -5.27 -1.44
C ASN A 122 -14.29 -5.95 -0.17
N TYR A 123 -14.94 -7.05 0.21
CA TYR A 123 -14.60 -7.84 1.40
C TYR A 123 -13.15 -8.35 1.41
N ALA A 124 -12.58 -8.64 0.23
CA ALA A 124 -11.19 -9.10 0.14
C ALA A 124 -10.21 -8.00 0.60
N SER A 125 -10.43 -6.75 0.19
CA SER A 125 -9.61 -5.62 0.63
C SER A 125 -9.83 -5.33 2.10
N LEU A 126 -11.08 -5.39 2.57
CA LEU A 126 -11.40 -5.23 3.98
C LEU A 126 -10.64 -6.25 4.86
N ASN A 127 -10.74 -7.54 4.51
CA ASN A 127 -10.05 -8.60 5.24
C ASN A 127 -8.52 -8.39 5.24
N ASN A 128 -7.95 -7.99 4.10
CA ASN A 128 -6.51 -7.72 4.02
C ASN A 128 -6.09 -6.52 4.89
N CYS A 129 -6.89 -5.46 4.93
CA CYS A 129 -6.63 -4.28 5.76
C CYS A 129 -6.80 -4.58 7.25
N GLN A 130 -7.91 -5.19 7.67
CA GLN A 130 -8.16 -5.56 9.07
C GLN A 130 -7.05 -6.45 9.60
N ALA A 131 -6.62 -7.40 8.78
CA ALA A 131 -5.63 -8.36 9.20
C ALA A 131 -4.21 -7.75 9.18
N ALA A 132 -4.00 -6.61 8.49
CA ALA A 132 -2.84 -5.72 8.67
C ALA A 132 -2.98 -4.75 9.87
N GLY A 133 -4.06 -4.86 10.67
CA GLY A 133 -4.29 -4.06 11.87
C GLY A 133 -5.10 -2.78 11.66
N PHE A 134 -5.62 -2.53 10.45
CA PHE A 134 -6.50 -1.39 10.22
C PHE A 134 -7.79 -1.54 11.03
N LYS A 135 -8.24 -0.45 11.64
CA LYS A 135 -9.49 -0.34 12.39
C LYS A 135 -10.39 0.70 11.75
N PRO A 136 -11.72 0.63 11.93
CA PRO A 136 -12.61 1.69 11.48
C PRO A 136 -12.12 3.07 11.93
N LEU A 137 -12.28 4.06 11.07
CA LEU A 137 -11.95 5.45 11.37
C LEU A 137 -13.09 6.04 12.22
N ASP A 138 -12.78 6.43 13.46
CA ASP A 138 -13.81 6.90 14.41
C ASP A 138 -14.43 8.24 14.00
N ASN A 139 -13.62 9.13 13.43
CA ASN A 139 -14.05 10.46 12.97
C ASN A 139 -13.65 10.66 11.52
N MET A 140 -14.62 10.98 10.67
CA MET A 140 -14.37 11.22 9.25
C MET A 140 -13.44 12.42 9.06
N ILE A 141 -12.45 12.27 8.18
CA ILE A 141 -11.53 13.33 7.76
C ILE A 141 -12.08 13.89 6.43
N PRO A 142 -12.61 15.13 6.38
CA PRO A 142 -13.26 15.67 5.18
C PRO A 142 -12.41 15.57 3.91
N GLU A 143 -11.10 15.75 4.04
CA GLU A 143 -10.12 15.71 2.95
C GLU A 143 -10.08 14.35 2.25
N LEU A 144 -10.47 13.25 2.90
CA LEU A 144 -10.59 11.93 2.26
C LEU A 144 -11.71 11.85 1.22
N LEU A 145 -12.64 12.79 1.25
CA LEU A 145 -13.69 12.91 0.24
C LEU A 145 -13.23 13.72 -0.97
N GLU A 146 -12.05 14.36 -0.91
CA GLU A 146 -11.56 15.21 -1.99
C GLU A 146 -11.44 14.51 -3.34
N PRO A 147 -10.93 13.26 -3.42
CA PRO A 147 -10.89 12.52 -4.68
C PRO A 147 -12.28 12.27 -5.30
N CYS A 148 -13.35 12.34 -4.51
CA CYS A 148 -14.73 12.12 -4.92
C CYS A 148 -15.46 13.46 -5.16
N LYS A 149 -14.89 14.35 -6.00
CA LYS A 149 -15.40 15.72 -6.24
C LYS A 149 -16.89 15.79 -6.61
N ASP A 150 -17.35 14.85 -7.43
CA ASP A 150 -18.74 14.83 -7.92
C ASP A 150 -19.66 13.91 -7.10
N CYS A 151 -19.20 13.46 -5.92
CA CYS A 151 -19.97 12.53 -5.11
C CYS A 151 -20.96 13.26 -4.20
N ASN A 152 -22.25 12.96 -4.34
CA ASN A 152 -23.32 13.49 -3.51
C ASN A 152 -23.13 13.24 -1.99
N CYS A 153 -22.27 12.28 -1.64
CA CYS A 153 -21.93 11.93 -0.25
C CYS A 153 -21.09 12.99 0.48
N ARG A 154 -20.55 13.98 -0.25
CA ARG A 154 -19.91 15.17 0.36
C ARG A 154 -20.88 15.98 1.22
N VAL A 155 -22.17 15.96 0.88
CA VAL A 155 -23.23 16.70 1.59
C VAL A 155 -23.84 15.84 2.71
N ASN A 156 -23.81 14.51 2.57
CA ASN A 156 -24.33 13.57 3.55
C ASN A 156 -23.42 12.34 3.67
N LEU A 157 -22.68 12.24 4.78
CA LEU A 157 -21.74 11.14 5.02
C LEU A 157 -22.41 9.77 5.06
N PHE A 158 -23.71 9.70 5.37
CA PHE A 158 -24.46 8.44 5.43
C PHE A 158 -24.68 7.76 4.07
N SER A 159 -24.38 8.44 2.96
CA SER A 159 -24.52 7.86 1.60
C SER A 159 -23.20 7.40 0.99
N CYS A 160 -22.06 7.52 1.69
CA CYS A 160 -20.76 7.17 1.12
C CYS A 160 -20.72 5.69 0.69
N CYS A 161 -20.21 5.41 -0.52
CA CYS A 161 -20.07 4.05 -1.02
C CYS A 161 -18.84 3.32 -0.44
N CYS A 162 -18.05 3.99 0.40
CA CYS A 162 -16.85 3.49 1.02
C CYS A 162 -16.91 3.61 2.54
N ASP A 163 -16.30 2.64 3.21
CA ASP A 163 -15.98 2.68 4.62
C ASP A 163 -14.50 3.08 4.79
N PHE A 164 -14.21 3.87 5.82
CA PHE A 164 -12.88 4.40 6.06
C PHE A 164 -12.22 3.70 7.25
N TYR A 165 -10.94 3.40 7.09
CA TYR A 165 -10.14 2.69 8.09
C TYR A 165 -8.82 3.41 8.34
N GLN A 166 -8.31 3.30 9.56
CA GLN A 166 -7.04 3.85 10.00
C GLN A 166 -6.12 2.79 10.58
N LEU A 167 -4.82 2.99 10.41
CA LEU A 167 -3.76 2.25 11.06
C LEU A 167 -2.79 3.24 11.71
N LYS A 168 -2.53 3.00 13.01
CA LYS A 168 -1.52 3.71 13.80
C LYS A 168 -0.53 2.67 14.28
N LEU A 169 0.71 2.78 13.81
CA LEU A 169 1.79 1.86 14.22
C LEU A 169 2.61 2.50 15.32
N SER A 170 2.90 1.74 16.38
CA SER A 170 3.90 2.15 17.37
C SER A 170 5.31 1.92 16.83
N PRO A 171 6.33 2.66 17.32
CA PRO A 171 7.75 2.40 17.01
C PRO A 171 8.15 0.92 17.14
N GLN A 172 7.56 0.21 18.10
CA GLN A 172 7.84 -1.19 18.35
C GLN A 172 7.25 -2.11 17.28
N ASP A 173 6.01 -1.86 16.83
CA ASP A 173 5.38 -2.62 15.74
C ASP A 173 6.24 -2.55 14.48
N ILE A 174 6.76 -1.37 14.19
CA ILE A 174 7.57 -1.10 12.99
C ILE A 174 8.88 -1.87 13.04
N SER A 175 9.58 -1.81 14.18
CA SER A 175 10.83 -2.54 14.38
C SER A 175 10.63 -4.05 14.24
N THR A 176 9.53 -4.60 14.79
CA THR A 176 9.21 -6.01 14.67
C THR A 176 8.94 -6.41 13.21
N ILE A 177 8.15 -5.64 12.47
CA ILE A 177 7.79 -6.03 11.10
C ILE A 177 8.95 -5.80 10.11
N ALA A 178 9.71 -4.70 10.25
CA ALA A 178 10.90 -4.43 9.43
C ALA A 178 11.94 -5.57 9.53
N ASN A 179 12.23 -6.00 10.76
CA ASN A 179 13.12 -7.13 11.02
C ASN A 179 12.65 -8.43 10.35
N GLN A 180 11.34 -8.67 10.30
CA GLN A 180 10.79 -9.86 9.66
C GLN A 180 10.92 -9.79 8.14
N MET A 181 10.68 -8.62 7.54
CA MET A 181 10.85 -8.39 6.11
C MET A 181 12.30 -8.57 5.65
N LEU A 182 13.26 -8.01 6.40
CA LEU A 182 14.69 -8.11 6.09
C LEU A 182 15.21 -9.54 6.21
N LYS A 183 14.68 -10.32 7.15
CA LYS A 183 15.07 -11.73 7.36
C LYS A 183 14.49 -12.69 6.30
N GLY A 184 13.75 -12.19 5.31
CA GLY A 184 13.13 -13.01 4.26
C GLY A 184 12.18 -14.07 4.82
N ASN A 185 11.70 -13.88 6.05
CA ASN A 185 10.94 -14.90 6.74
C ASN A 185 9.50 -14.78 6.25
N ASN A 186 9.09 -15.57 5.26
CA ASN A 186 7.73 -15.53 4.65
C ASN A 186 6.57 -15.79 5.64
N ASN A 187 6.88 -16.04 6.91
CA ASN A 187 5.98 -16.04 8.05
C ASN A 187 5.84 -14.66 8.72
N CYS A 188 6.27 -13.57 8.08
CA CYS A 188 5.92 -12.20 8.49
C CYS A 188 4.42 -12.12 8.77
N TYR A 189 3.99 -11.09 9.50
CA TYR A 189 2.61 -10.67 9.76
C TYR A 189 1.69 -10.49 8.53
N PHE A 190 1.86 -11.27 7.46
CA PHE A 190 0.77 -11.76 6.65
C PHE A 190 -0.11 -12.65 7.54
N PRO A 191 -1.34 -12.26 7.82
CA PRO A 191 -2.33 -13.13 8.45
C PRO A 191 -2.61 -14.32 7.52
N GLY A 192 -1.80 -15.37 7.69
CA GLY A 192 -1.65 -16.55 6.84
C GLY A 192 -0.40 -16.54 5.95
N LYS A 193 0.16 -17.72 5.69
CA LYS A 193 1.38 -17.89 4.89
C LYS A 193 1.16 -17.35 3.47
N LEU A 194 2.15 -16.62 2.93
CA LEU A 194 2.26 -16.44 1.48
C LEU A 194 2.15 -17.82 0.80
N ASP A 195 1.56 -17.87 -0.40
CA ASP A 195 1.57 -19.11 -1.19
C ASP A 195 3.02 -19.60 -1.28
N GLN A 196 3.28 -20.84 -0.88
CA GLN A 196 4.62 -21.45 -0.86
C GLN A 196 5.33 -21.40 -2.23
N ASN A 197 4.57 -21.14 -3.30
CA ASN A 197 5.08 -20.96 -4.65
C ASN A 197 5.36 -19.49 -5.03
N VAL A 198 5.28 -18.55 -4.09
CA VAL A 198 5.48 -17.12 -4.31
C VAL A 198 6.63 -16.64 -3.43
N ASP A 199 7.67 -16.14 -4.08
CA ASP A 199 8.81 -15.51 -3.44
C ASP A 199 8.75 -14.00 -3.74
N ILE A 200 8.55 -13.16 -2.72
CA ILE A 200 8.54 -11.70 -2.88
C ILE A 200 9.81 -11.16 -2.25
N GLN A 201 10.71 -10.66 -3.08
CA GLN A 201 11.93 -10.00 -2.63
C GLN A 201 11.74 -8.49 -2.63
N LEU A 202 12.35 -7.81 -1.66
CA LEU A 202 12.52 -6.36 -1.73
C LEU A 202 13.58 -6.03 -2.77
N SER A 203 13.36 -4.96 -3.53
CA SER A 203 14.41 -4.38 -4.37
C SER A 203 15.58 -3.91 -3.49
N CYS A 204 16.79 -3.85 -4.07
CA CYS A 204 17.98 -3.37 -3.34
C CYS A 204 17.78 -1.98 -2.73
N GLU A 205 17.03 -1.10 -3.41
CA GLU A 205 16.73 0.25 -2.95
C GLU A 205 15.92 0.23 -1.64
N LEU A 206 14.88 -0.61 -1.58
CA LEU A 206 14.04 -0.76 -0.39
C LEU A 206 14.77 -1.44 0.76
N SER A 207 15.52 -2.50 0.46
CA SER A 207 16.36 -3.19 1.45
C SER A 207 17.36 -2.24 2.09
N ASN A 208 18.02 -1.40 1.28
CA ASN A 208 18.98 -0.41 1.77
C ASN A 208 18.32 0.68 2.63
N ALA A 209 17.12 1.13 2.28
CA ALA A 209 16.38 2.12 3.06
C ALA A 209 16.01 1.57 4.45
N LEU A 210 15.51 0.33 4.51
CA LEU A 210 15.17 -0.34 5.78
C LEU A 210 16.40 -0.56 6.66
N ASN A 211 17.51 -1.06 6.10
CA ASN A 211 18.76 -1.26 6.84
C ASN A 211 19.30 0.05 7.45
N LYS A 212 19.24 1.17 6.71
CA LYS A 212 19.65 2.48 7.24
C LYS A 212 18.78 2.94 8.42
N TRP A 213 17.48 2.67 8.36
CA TRP A 213 16.55 3.03 9.43
C TRP A 213 16.77 2.20 10.69
N GLU A 214 16.97 0.88 10.58
CA GLU A 214 17.24 0.03 11.74
C GLU A 214 18.49 0.51 12.49
N ASN A 215 19.59 0.76 11.77
CA ASN A 215 20.82 1.26 12.36
C ASN A 215 20.60 2.61 13.08
N LYS A 216 19.82 3.53 12.48
CA LYS A 216 19.53 4.84 13.09
C LYS A 216 18.73 4.73 14.40
N ASN A 217 17.81 3.77 14.50
CA ASN A 217 17.00 3.58 15.70
C ASN A 217 17.68 2.74 16.78
N GLU A 218 18.65 1.89 16.44
CA GLU A 218 19.51 1.26 17.45
C GLU A 218 20.29 2.32 18.25
N TYR A 219 20.78 3.37 17.59
CA TYR A 219 21.41 4.50 18.30
C TYR A 219 20.45 5.27 19.21
N GLN A 220 19.16 5.33 18.88
CA GLN A 220 18.15 5.99 19.72
C GLN A 220 17.70 5.13 20.91
N LYS A 221 18.02 3.84 20.94
CA LYS A 221 17.75 2.94 22.07
C LYS A 221 18.88 2.89 23.11
N ILE A 222 20.05 3.45 22.79
CA ILE A 222 21.26 3.44 23.64
C ILE A 222 21.46 4.80 24.35
N ALA A 223 20.64 5.81 24.05
CA ALA A 223 20.61 7.12 24.73
C ALA A 223 19.45 7.20 25.72
#